data_AF-A0A8T1U4U2-F1
#
_entry.id   AF-A0A8T1U4U2-F1
#
_cell.length_a   1.000
_cell.length_b   1.000
_cell.length_c   1.000
_cell.angle_alpha   90.00
_cell.angle_beta   90.00
_cell.angle_gamma   90.00
#
_symmetry.space_group_name_H-M   'P 1'
#
loop_
_entity.id
_entity.type
_entity.pdbx_description
1 polymer ?
#
loop_
_entity_poly.entity_id
_entity_poly.type
_entity_poly.pdbx_seq_one_letter_code
_entity_poly.pdbx_strand_id
1 'polypeptide(L)'
;MFDNREATSASDLILSRFKDAKAWPAIVVAAVVLLLTFTIPLPWLLVRAIAENRPTGSLEDPLVTHDLDDKVYARLVARDPSQLRCPYRSLYAGFEQKWSYYKVLQLLVKLALALVIVLAATADDRIRGILSCAIYVTVVAISSYGTPFSDPLNNVMEISGKITALTTCVGGALSAFIDMKQAKSVVHIVNFFVMLVVLLLGMKGARLFLKNLLGWITFSDTSRGLEDAPAKNVLPRWDVDKEAKHRVWQAFWRSILLELTQNTSKFKENTGELTVVHRLEALEQAVVASGVRRVRSHWTGEEHPYTSKLRQATRSALEGVDVFWDDASGARDGHLDSKSFFGKMYVLPYPFHCVMVYDDSKDEAVIHDEAVAPHTGKVHHLQNRVASIGPDHIGLSSTMDESEQLRTIFEQTKDVKHAEANATLSDAFWYFVYNNPHISRQELEFHLKHREGNPQLQSLTETHQSALDSLYLRIKFIHSHPAVTFWFVFWDDVYARNGEMKGIRKCKADFEPLQPTAICYHVMRRPDLESWLCKRRLVGNHRLFHSRLLDLLYSQMNKRLEDKNA
;
A
#
# COMPACT_ATOMS: atom_id res chain seq x y z
N MET A 1 12.40 54.92 43.12
CA MET A 1 11.11 54.21 43.19
C MET A 1 11.05 53.33 41.95
N PHE A 2 11.40 52.05 42.11
CA PHE A 2 11.61 51.11 41.01
C PHE A 2 10.25 50.74 40.40
N ASP A 3 10.13 50.93 39.09
CA ASP A 3 8.94 50.58 38.30
C ASP A 3 8.90 49.05 38.14
N ASN A 4 8.16 48.39 39.03
CA ASN A 4 7.90 46.95 39.03
C ASN A 4 6.86 46.60 37.97
N ARG A 5 7.20 46.78 36.69
CA ARG A 5 6.48 46.10 35.61
C ARG A 5 7.15 44.75 35.41
N GLU A 6 6.59 43.71 36.02
CA GLU A 6 6.95 42.33 35.75
C GLU A 6 7.03 42.10 34.24
N ALA A 7 8.18 41.67 33.74
CA ALA A 7 8.34 41.25 32.35
C ALA A 7 7.41 40.06 32.11
N THR A 8 6.25 40.31 31.51
CA THR A 8 5.17 39.33 31.35
C THR A 8 5.34 38.42 30.14
N SER A 9 6.29 38.74 29.24
CA SER A 9 6.60 37.93 28.06
C SER A 9 7.99 37.28 28.16
N ALA A 10 8.10 36.02 27.73
CA ALA A 10 9.38 35.30 27.66
C ALA A 10 10.44 36.06 26.82
N SER A 11 9.99 36.81 25.81
CA SER A 11 10.81 37.69 24.98
C SER A 11 11.47 38.80 25.80
N ASP A 12 10.70 39.44 26.68
CA ASP A 12 11.17 40.53 27.55
C ASP A 12 12.12 40.01 28.63
N LEU A 13 11.91 38.77 29.08
CA LEU A 13 12.78 38.10 30.04
C LEU A 13 14.15 37.73 29.43
N ILE A 14 14.17 37.34 28.15
CA ILE A 14 15.42 37.10 27.41
C ILE A 14 16.13 38.42 27.12
N LEU A 15 15.40 39.44 26.68
CA LEU A 15 15.96 40.77 26.42
C LEU A 15 16.52 41.39 27.70
N SER A 16 15.79 41.38 28.81
CA SER A 16 16.27 41.93 30.09
C SER A 16 17.50 41.18 30.64
N ARG A 17 17.63 39.88 30.38
CA ARG A 17 18.72 39.07 30.93
C ARG A 17 19.99 39.07 30.06
N PHE A 18 19.86 39.20 28.75
CA PHE A 18 20.98 38.97 27.82
C PHE A 18 21.32 40.17 26.93
N LYS A 19 20.47 41.20 26.82
CA LYS A 19 20.70 42.33 25.90
C LYS A 19 21.99 43.11 26.18
N ASP A 20 22.36 43.25 27.45
CA ASP A 20 23.56 43.98 27.87
C ASP A 20 24.81 43.09 28.01
N ALA A 21 24.67 41.78 27.79
CA ALA A 21 25.79 40.85 27.83
C ALA A 21 26.69 41.05 26.61
N LYS A 22 28.02 41.01 26.80
CA LYS A 22 29.01 41.09 25.70
C LYS A 22 28.79 40.03 24.59
N ALA A 23 28.13 38.92 24.93
CA ALA A 23 27.81 37.83 24.01
C ALA A 23 26.53 38.06 23.17
N TRP A 24 25.75 39.12 23.44
CA TRP A 24 24.47 39.37 22.75
C TRP A 24 24.57 39.42 21.22
N PRO A 25 25.54 40.15 20.61
CA PRO A 25 25.67 40.16 19.16
C PRO A 25 25.95 38.77 18.58
N ALA A 26 26.74 37.94 19.28
CA ALA A 26 27.04 36.58 18.86
C ALA A 26 25.80 35.67 18.92
N ILE A 27 24.95 35.83 19.94
CA ILE A 27 23.68 35.09 20.06
C ILE A 27 22.73 35.47 18.91
N VAL A 28 22.62 36.76 18.58
CA VAL A 28 21.78 37.24 17.47
C VAL A 28 22.29 36.69 16.13
N VAL A 29 23.60 36.76 15.88
CA VAL A 29 24.20 36.20 14.66
C VAL A 29 23.97 34.70 14.58
N ALA A 30 24.18 33.94 15.66
CA ALA A 30 23.93 32.50 15.68
C ALA A 30 22.46 32.15 15.41
N ALA A 31 21.51 32.92 15.96
CA ALA A 31 20.08 32.73 15.72
C ALA A 31 19.71 32.99 14.24
N VAL A 32 20.25 34.06 13.64
CA VAL A 32 20.05 34.36 12.22
C VAL A 32 20.63 33.27 11.32
N VAL A 33 21.85 32.80 11.63
CA VAL A 33 22.49 31.70 10.90
C VAL A 33 21.64 30.44 10.99
N LEU A 34 21.16 30.06 12.18
CA LEU A 34 20.30 28.88 12.38
C LEU A 34 18.99 29.01 11.60
N LEU A 35 18.37 30.18 11.60
CA LEU A 35 17.13 30.43 10.88
C LEU A 35 17.30 30.30 9.35
N LEU A 36 18.38 30.89 8.81
CA LEU A 36 18.67 30.90 7.37
C LEU A 36 19.21 29.57 6.84
N THR A 37 19.99 28.84 7.64
CA THR A 37 20.64 27.59 7.21
C THR A 37 19.83 26.34 7.55
N PHE A 38 19.04 26.37 8.62
CA PHE A 38 18.32 25.22 9.13
C PHE A 38 16.80 25.41 9.08
N THR A 39 16.24 26.43 9.75
CA THR A 39 14.77 26.52 9.90
C THR A 39 14.02 26.72 8.59
N ILE A 40 14.48 27.63 7.72
CA ILE A 40 13.82 27.91 6.44
C ILE A 40 14.11 26.84 5.37
N PRO A 41 15.35 26.35 5.19
CA PRO A 41 15.64 25.35 4.16
C PRO A 41 15.16 23.94 4.49
N LEU A 42 15.03 23.59 5.79
CA LEU A 42 14.71 22.22 6.21
C LEU A 42 13.42 21.66 5.58
N PRO A 43 12.26 22.37 5.55
CA PRO A 43 11.07 21.87 4.88
C PRO A 43 11.32 21.51 3.41
N TRP A 44 12.07 22.34 2.67
CA TRP A 44 12.38 22.08 1.27
C TRP A 44 13.28 20.86 1.11
N LEU A 45 14.33 20.73 1.94
CA LEU A 45 15.20 19.55 1.95
C LEU A 45 14.42 18.27 2.28
N LEU A 46 13.45 18.32 3.20
CA LEU A 46 12.60 17.18 3.51
C LEU A 46 11.64 16.83 2.36
N VAL A 47 11.06 17.82 1.67
CA VAL A 47 10.25 17.54 0.46
C VAL A 47 11.10 16.85 -0.60
N ARG A 48 12.31 17.35 -0.85
CA ARG A 48 13.23 16.75 -1.82
C ARG A 48 13.60 15.31 -1.42
N ALA A 49 13.98 15.09 -0.16
CA ALA A 49 14.30 13.75 0.34
C ALA A 49 13.12 12.78 0.23
N ILE A 50 11.89 13.23 0.50
CA ILE A 50 10.68 12.40 0.33
C ILE A 50 10.44 12.10 -1.15
N ALA A 51 10.58 13.09 -2.04
CA ALA A 51 10.37 12.91 -3.48
C ALA A 51 11.34 11.89 -4.09
N GLU A 52 12.61 11.91 -3.66
CA GLU A 52 13.67 11.02 -4.15
C GLU A 52 13.57 9.58 -3.58
N ASN A 53 13.00 9.39 -2.38
CA ASN A 53 13.07 8.10 -1.67
C ASN A 53 11.72 7.37 -1.50
N ARG A 54 10.58 8.05 -1.67
CA ARG A 54 9.27 7.39 -1.57
C ARG A 54 9.14 6.30 -2.65
N PRO A 55 8.52 5.15 -2.34
CA PRO A 55 8.34 4.11 -3.34
C PRO A 55 7.39 4.58 -4.44
N THR A 56 7.81 4.38 -5.67
CA THR A 56 7.04 4.67 -6.88
C THR A 56 6.30 3.41 -7.34
N GLY A 57 5.12 3.62 -7.93
CA GLY A 57 4.15 2.56 -8.19
C GLY A 57 4.43 1.73 -9.44
N SER A 58 4.81 2.39 -10.54
CA SER A 58 5.11 1.79 -11.83
C SER A 58 6.58 2.00 -12.20
N LEU A 59 7.11 1.08 -13.01
CA LEU A 59 8.42 1.22 -13.66
C LEU A 59 8.49 2.40 -14.64
N GLU A 60 7.35 2.78 -15.25
CA GLU A 60 7.24 3.76 -16.33
C GLU A 60 6.75 5.15 -15.85
N ASP A 61 5.87 5.21 -14.84
CA ASP A 61 5.33 6.48 -14.31
C ASP A 61 5.36 6.49 -12.77
N PRO A 62 6.16 7.37 -12.14
CA PRO A 62 6.26 7.52 -10.68
C PRO A 62 4.95 7.81 -9.95
N LEU A 63 3.94 8.34 -10.66
CA LEU A 63 2.65 8.78 -10.12
C LEU A 63 1.52 7.78 -10.37
N VAL A 64 1.74 6.74 -11.19
CA VAL A 64 0.73 5.74 -11.54
C VAL A 64 1.11 4.38 -10.93
N THR A 65 0.33 3.90 -9.97
CA THR A 65 0.28 2.47 -9.66
C THR A 65 -0.71 1.83 -10.64
N HIS A 66 -0.27 0.88 -11.45
CA HIS A 66 -1.20 0.13 -12.28
C HIS A 66 -2.10 -0.74 -11.38
N ASP A 67 -3.39 -0.38 -11.33
CA ASP A 67 -4.51 -1.17 -10.84
C ASP A 67 -4.53 -1.55 -9.34
N LEU A 68 -3.81 -0.83 -8.47
CA LEU A 68 -3.80 -1.12 -7.03
C LEU A 68 -3.61 0.14 -6.14
N ASP A 69 -4.59 0.32 -5.25
CA ASP A 69 -4.84 1.39 -4.25
C ASP A 69 -3.63 1.83 -3.38
N ASP A 70 -3.82 2.90 -2.58
CA ASP A 70 -2.92 3.42 -1.52
C ASP A 70 -2.29 2.34 -0.60
N LYS A 71 -2.87 1.13 -0.58
CA LYS A 71 -2.29 -0.04 0.07
C LYS A 71 -1.01 -0.56 -0.54
N VAL A 72 -0.85 -0.47 -1.85
CA VAL A 72 0.38 -0.92 -2.51
C VAL A 72 1.53 -0.03 -2.07
N TYR A 73 1.31 1.28 -2.07
CA TYR A 73 2.25 2.22 -1.47
C TYR A 73 2.58 1.84 -0.02
N ALA A 74 1.56 1.65 0.84
CA ALA A 74 1.79 1.26 2.24
C ALA A 74 2.54 -0.09 2.38
N ARG A 75 2.28 -1.06 1.50
CA ARG A 75 2.94 -2.37 1.48
C ARG A 75 4.39 -2.27 1.02
N LEU A 76 4.67 -1.50 -0.03
CA LEU A 76 6.03 -1.24 -0.52
C LEU A 76 6.85 -0.56 0.59
N VAL A 77 6.31 0.48 1.22
CA VAL A 77 6.97 1.13 2.38
C VAL A 77 7.18 0.15 3.53
N ALA A 78 6.28 -0.82 3.75
CA ALA A 78 6.37 -1.77 4.84
C ALA A 78 7.39 -2.90 4.60
N ARG A 79 7.51 -3.38 3.36
CA ARG A 79 8.16 -4.66 3.04
C ARG A 79 9.38 -4.57 2.14
N ASP A 80 9.48 -3.55 1.30
CA ASP A 80 10.59 -3.44 0.34
C ASP A 80 11.93 -3.29 1.10
N PRO A 81 12.92 -4.17 0.88
CA PRO A 81 14.25 -4.06 1.48
C PRO A 81 14.92 -2.70 1.27
N SER A 82 14.70 -2.05 0.12
CA SER A 82 15.24 -0.72 -0.17
C SER A 82 14.67 0.32 0.80
N GLN A 83 13.35 0.26 1.03
CA GLN A 83 12.62 1.14 1.92
C GLN A 83 12.96 0.86 3.38
N LEU A 84 13.06 -0.41 3.77
CA LEU A 84 13.45 -0.82 5.13
C LEU A 84 14.82 -0.25 5.54
N ARG A 85 15.74 -0.10 4.57
CA ARG A 85 17.08 0.46 4.77
C ARG A 85 17.13 1.99 4.61
N CYS A 86 16.09 2.62 4.06
CA CYS A 86 16.06 4.06 3.82
C CYS A 86 15.95 4.83 5.16
N PRO A 87 16.87 5.77 5.45
CA PRO A 87 16.83 6.56 6.68
C PRO A 87 15.64 7.53 6.72
N TYR A 88 15.13 7.93 5.56
CA TYR A 88 14.03 8.89 5.40
C TYR A 88 12.64 8.24 5.44
N ARG A 89 12.55 6.91 5.52
CA ARG A 89 11.28 6.15 5.54
C ARG A 89 10.29 6.69 6.56
N SER A 90 10.77 7.10 7.73
CA SER A 90 9.93 7.62 8.80
C SER A 90 9.14 8.87 8.40
N LEU A 91 9.56 9.63 7.38
CA LEU A 91 8.91 10.87 6.95
C LEU A 91 7.59 10.60 6.23
N TYR A 92 7.50 9.51 5.46
CA TYR A 92 6.35 9.22 4.59
C TYR A 92 5.65 7.88 4.92
N ALA A 93 6.22 7.06 5.80
CA ALA A 93 5.58 5.84 6.29
C ALA A 93 4.34 6.12 7.13
N GLY A 94 3.26 5.38 6.85
CA GLY A 94 1.96 5.48 7.54
C GLY A 94 0.99 6.50 6.92
N PHE A 95 1.38 7.18 5.84
CA PHE A 95 0.53 8.07 5.06
C PHE A 95 0.05 7.41 3.77
N GLU A 96 -1.06 7.90 3.23
CA GLU A 96 -1.44 7.62 1.83
C GLU A 96 -0.41 8.25 0.87
N GLN A 97 -0.31 7.73 -0.35
CA GLN A 97 0.73 8.15 -1.30
C GLN A 97 0.62 9.64 -1.62
N LYS A 98 -0.62 10.14 -1.80
CA LYS A 98 -0.91 11.56 -2.06
C LYS A 98 -0.51 12.47 -0.89
N TRP A 99 -0.52 11.92 0.32
CA TRP A 99 -0.22 12.62 1.56
C TRP A 99 1.17 12.30 2.12
N SER A 100 2.08 11.77 1.30
CA SER A 100 3.46 11.44 1.72
C SER A 100 4.22 12.63 2.32
N TYR A 101 3.85 13.86 1.95
CA TYR A 101 4.45 15.11 2.44
C TYR A 101 3.75 15.68 3.68
N TYR A 102 2.76 14.99 4.26
CA TYR A 102 1.91 15.52 5.32
C TYR A 102 2.70 15.96 6.57
N LYS A 103 3.75 15.23 6.96
CA LYS A 103 4.63 15.66 8.07
C LYS A 103 5.31 17.00 7.80
N VAL A 104 5.72 17.25 6.55
CA VAL A 104 6.35 18.53 6.16
C VAL A 104 5.30 19.64 6.15
N LEU A 105 4.09 19.36 5.67
CA LEU A 105 2.96 20.29 5.75
C LEU A 105 2.67 20.68 7.21
N GLN A 106 2.63 19.72 8.13
CA GLN A 106 2.47 19.98 9.57
C GLN A 106 3.63 20.81 10.14
N LEU A 107 4.86 20.61 9.67
CA LEU A 107 6.02 21.42 10.07
C LEU A 107 5.87 22.87 9.61
N LEU A 108 5.45 23.11 8.37
CA LEU A 108 5.19 24.45 7.84
C LEU A 108 4.07 25.16 8.61
N VAL A 109 2.99 24.45 8.95
CA VAL A 109 1.91 24.98 9.80
C VAL A 109 2.43 25.39 11.17
N LYS A 110 3.28 24.57 11.80
CA LYS A 110 3.89 24.91 13.11
C LYS A 110 4.81 26.12 13.00
N LEU A 111 5.57 26.23 11.91
CA LEU A 111 6.42 27.40 11.64
C LEU A 111 5.57 28.67 11.46
N ALA A 112 4.47 28.60 10.70
CA ALA A 112 3.54 29.70 10.53
C ALA A 112 2.91 30.14 11.87
N LEU A 113 2.47 29.19 12.70
CA LEU A 113 1.95 29.47 14.04
C LEU A 113 3.01 30.14 14.93
N ALA A 114 4.25 29.64 14.92
CA ALA A 114 5.34 30.24 15.69
C ALA A 114 5.65 31.67 15.22
N LEU A 115 5.65 31.90 13.91
CA LEU A 115 5.86 33.22 13.31
C LEU A 115 4.76 34.20 13.69
N VAL A 116 3.49 33.76 13.71
CA VAL A 116 2.37 34.57 14.22
C VAL A 116 2.58 34.94 15.69
N ILE A 117 2.98 33.98 16.53
CA ILE A 117 3.21 34.24 17.96
C ILE A 117 4.35 35.25 18.16
N VAL A 118 5.44 35.12 17.41
CA VAL A 118 6.64 35.97 17.55
C VAL A 118 6.43 37.36 16.94
N LEU A 119 5.92 37.46 15.71
CA LEU A 119 5.73 38.75 15.04
C LEU A 119 4.56 39.55 15.64
N ALA A 120 3.52 38.86 16.12
CA ALA A 120 2.43 39.50 16.85
C ALA A 120 2.71 39.63 18.35
N ALA A 121 3.94 39.38 18.83
CA ALA A 121 4.30 39.58 20.23
C ALA A 121 4.21 41.06 20.64
N THR A 122 4.32 41.98 19.68
CA THR A 122 4.19 43.43 19.87
C THR A 122 2.80 43.97 19.45
N ALA A 123 1.92 43.11 18.93
CA ALA A 123 0.57 43.46 18.48
C ALA A 123 -0.48 43.14 19.56
N ASP A 124 -1.69 43.67 19.40
CA ASP A 124 -2.83 43.39 20.28
C ASP A 124 -3.10 41.88 20.37
N ASP A 125 -3.25 41.37 21.60
CA ASP A 125 -3.55 39.97 21.91
C ASP A 125 -4.77 39.44 21.12
N ARG A 126 -5.70 40.34 20.78
CA ARG A 126 -6.87 40.09 19.93
C ARG A 126 -6.50 39.67 18.51
N ILE A 127 -5.58 40.38 17.86
CA ILE A 127 -5.14 40.11 16.49
C ILE A 127 -4.39 38.78 16.45
N ARG A 128 -3.54 38.52 17.44
CA ARG A 128 -2.82 37.25 17.59
C ARG A 128 -3.78 36.06 17.74
N GLY A 129 -4.82 36.21 18.55
CA GLY A 129 -5.86 35.21 18.75
C GLY A 129 -6.63 34.90 17.46
N ILE A 130 -7.06 35.93 16.73
CA ILE A 130 -7.78 35.77 15.45
C ILE A 130 -6.92 35.05 14.41
N LEU A 131 -5.68 35.49 14.22
CA LEU A 131 -4.79 34.93 13.19
C LEU A 131 -4.43 33.46 13.51
N SER A 132 -4.20 33.13 14.78
CA SER A 132 -3.97 31.76 15.22
C SER A 132 -5.20 30.86 15.01
N CYS A 133 -6.41 31.37 15.31
CA CYS A 133 -7.65 30.65 15.06
C CYS A 133 -7.84 30.37 13.57
N ALA A 134 -7.58 31.36 12.70
CA ALA A 134 -7.71 31.20 11.24
C ALA A 134 -6.80 30.08 10.70
N ILE A 135 -5.55 30.00 11.19
CA ILE A 135 -4.62 28.92 10.83
C ILE A 135 -5.17 27.57 11.32
N TYR A 136 -5.60 27.46 12.58
CA TYR A 136 -6.15 26.19 13.10
C TYR A 136 -7.42 25.75 12.38
N VAL A 137 -8.31 26.65 12.00
CA VAL A 137 -9.50 26.33 11.18
C VAL A 137 -9.07 25.73 9.84
N THR A 138 -8.09 26.34 9.18
CA THR A 138 -7.56 25.85 7.91
C THR A 138 -6.96 24.45 8.05
N VAL A 139 -6.18 24.22 9.12
CA VAL A 139 -5.58 22.91 9.41
C VAL A 139 -6.65 21.85 9.67
N VAL A 140 -7.66 22.15 10.48
CA VAL A 140 -8.78 21.24 10.73
C VAL A 140 -9.53 20.91 9.44
N ALA A 141 -9.77 21.90 8.58
CA ALA A 141 -10.42 21.69 7.29
C ALA A 141 -9.61 20.77 6.37
N ILE A 142 -8.30 21.03 6.23
CA ILE A 142 -7.39 20.21 5.42
C ILE A 142 -7.32 18.77 5.98
N SER A 143 -7.12 18.59 7.29
CA SER A 143 -7.02 17.26 7.90
C SER A 143 -8.33 16.48 7.85
N SER A 144 -9.49 17.15 7.96
CA SER A 144 -10.81 16.50 7.93
C SER A 144 -11.21 16.06 6.53
N TYR A 145 -10.86 16.84 5.50
CA TYR A 145 -11.14 16.49 4.11
C TYR A 145 -10.12 15.51 3.54
N GLY A 146 -8.85 15.62 3.96
CA GLY A 146 -7.74 14.91 3.35
C GLY A 146 -7.52 13.47 3.82
N THR A 147 -7.89 13.11 5.06
CA THR A 147 -7.63 11.79 5.66
C THR A 147 -6.25 11.22 5.34
N PRO A 148 -5.16 11.88 5.75
CA PRO A 148 -3.81 11.65 5.24
C PRO A 148 -3.17 10.30 5.61
N PHE A 149 -3.66 9.63 6.67
CA PHE A 149 -3.08 8.39 7.17
C PHE A 149 -3.68 7.16 6.47
N SER A 150 -2.85 6.15 6.22
CA SER A 150 -3.30 4.87 5.66
C SER A 150 -4.21 4.09 6.63
N ASP A 151 -4.02 4.28 7.94
CA ASP A 151 -4.89 3.72 8.97
C ASP A 151 -5.99 4.73 9.35
N PRO A 152 -7.28 4.39 9.15
CA PRO A 152 -8.40 5.24 9.53
C PRO A 152 -8.42 5.65 11.01
N LEU A 153 -7.89 4.81 11.92
CA LEU A 153 -7.84 5.16 13.35
C LEU A 153 -6.88 6.32 13.63
N ASN A 154 -5.77 6.38 12.90
CA ASN A 154 -4.82 7.49 13.00
C ASN A 154 -5.42 8.80 12.44
N ASN A 155 -6.25 8.72 11.40
CA ASN A 155 -7.01 9.88 10.91
C ASN A 155 -7.96 10.44 11.97
N VAL A 156 -8.69 9.57 12.68
CA VAL A 156 -9.58 9.99 13.78
C VAL A 156 -8.79 10.67 14.89
N MET A 157 -7.67 10.09 15.28
CA MET A 157 -6.76 10.63 16.30
C MET A 157 -6.25 12.03 15.94
N GLU A 158 -5.80 12.19 14.69
CA GLU A 158 -5.29 13.46 14.19
C GLU A 158 -6.40 14.52 14.20
N ILE A 159 -7.57 14.22 13.63
CA ILE A 159 -8.69 15.17 13.54
C ILE A 159 -9.17 15.59 14.94
N SER A 160 -9.32 14.64 15.88
CA SER A 160 -9.74 14.96 17.25
C SER A 160 -8.73 15.86 17.96
N GLY A 161 -7.43 15.57 17.77
CA GLY A 161 -6.34 16.41 18.29
C GLY A 161 -6.38 17.84 17.73
N LYS A 162 -6.60 18.01 16.42
CA LYS A 162 -6.68 19.35 15.80
C LYS A 162 -7.93 20.12 16.21
N ILE A 163 -9.09 19.47 16.32
CA ILE A 163 -10.33 20.10 16.82
C ILE A 163 -10.14 20.59 18.26
N THR A 164 -9.48 19.79 19.09
CA THR A 164 -9.14 20.17 20.46
C THR A 164 -8.25 21.39 20.48
N ALA A 165 -7.17 21.39 19.68
CA ALA A 165 -6.26 22.54 19.58
C ALA A 165 -6.98 23.81 19.09
N LEU A 166 -7.85 23.70 18.08
CA LEU A 166 -8.68 24.81 17.61
C LEU A 166 -9.58 25.33 18.73
N THR A 167 -10.23 24.45 19.48
CA THR A 167 -11.13 24.84 20.57
C THR A 167 -10.37 25.53 21.70
N THR A 168 -9.17 25.04 22.05
CA THR A 168 -8.27 25.71 23.00
C THR A 168 -7.85 27.08 22.50
N CYS A 169 -7.57 27.21 21.20
CA CYS A 169 -7.20 28.48 20.57
C CYS A 169 -8.36 29.49 20.61
N VAL A 170 -9.57 29.07 20.23
CA VAL A 170 -10.80 29.89 20.30
C VAL A 170 -11.10 30.30 21.74
N GLY A 171 -11.01 29.37 22.70
CA GLY A 171 -11.19 29.68 24.11
C GLY A 171 -10.13 30.65 24.66
N GLY A 172 -8.90 30.58 24.15
CA GLY A 172 -7.84 31.54 24.46
C GLY A 172 -8.10 32.93 23.86
N ALA A 173 -8.54 32.99 22.60
CA ALA A 173 -8.93 34.23 21.95
C ALA A 173 -10.12 34.88 22.68
N LEU A 174 -11.18 34.11 22.95
CA LEU A 174 -12.36 34.59 23.68
C LEU A 174 -12.02 35.10 25.08
N SER A 175 -11.09 34.46 25.81
CA SER A 175 -10.64 35.00 27.11
C SER A 175 -9.92 36.35 27.00
N ALA A 176 -9.36 36.70 25.84
CA ALA A 176 -8.78 38.03 25.58
C ALA A 176 -9.85 39.07 25.16
N PHE A 177 -11.03 38.63 24.72
CA PHE A 177 -12.17 39.51 24.36
C PHE A 177 -13.17 39.68 25.51
N ILE A 178 -13.37 38.64 26.31
CA ILE A 178 -14.37 38.55 27.37
C ILE A 178 -13.65 37.92 28.56
N ASP A 179 -13.66 38.60 29.71
CA ASP A 179 -12.97 38.21 30.95
C ASP A 179 -13.63 36.97 31.61
N MET A 180 -13.73 35.85 30.87
CA MET A 180 -14.35 34.61 31.30
C MET A 180 -13.33 33.67 31.95
N LYS A 181 -13.66 33.16 33.13
CA LYS A 181 -12.98 32.01 33.74
C LYS A 181 -13.05 30.81 32.78
N GLN A 182 -11.88 30.23 32.50
CA GLN A 182 -11.62 29.20 31.50
C GLN A 182 -12.69 28.09 31.42
N ALA A 183 -13.41 28.02 30.30
CA ALA A 183 -14.22 26.86 29.89
C ALA A 183 -13.37 25.72 29.27
N LYS A 184 -12.04 25.72 29.48
CA LYS A 184 -11.08 24.91 28.71
C LYS A 184 -11.09 23.41 29.06
N SER A 185 -11.57 23.01 30.23
CA SER A 185 -11.38 21.64 30.72
C SER A 185 -12.20 20.56 29.99
N VAL A 186 -13.44 20.84 29.59
CA VAL A 186 -14.35 19.79 29.09
C VAL A 186 -13.85 19.19 27.76
N VAL A 187 -13.37 20.02 26.84
CA VAL A 187 -12.94 19.57 25.51
C VAL A 187 -11.64 18.76 25.60
N HIS A 188 -10.72 19.16 26.48
CA HIS A 188 -9.51 18.38 26.76
C HIS A 188 -9.83 17.02 27.40
N ILE A 189 -10.82 16.97 28.31
CA ILE A 189 -11.30 15.72 28.90
C ILE A 189 -11.91 14.82 27.82
N VAL A 190 -12.79 15.36 26.96
CA VAL A 190 -13.38 14.61 25.84
C VAL A 190 -12.30 14.08 24.90
N ASN A 191 -11.34 14.90 24.50
CA ASN A 191 -10.25 14.47 23.63
C ASN A 191 -9.40 13.39 24.29
N PHE A 192 -9.10 13.50 25.59
CA PHE A 192 -8.40 12.46 26.32
C PHE A 192 -9.15 11.11 26.24
N PHE A 193 -10.48 11.11 26.42
CA PHE A 193 -11.28 9.91 26.25
C PHE A 193 -11.30 9.40 24.81
N VAL A 194 -11.38 10.28 23.79
CA VAL A 194 -11.30 9.88 22.38
C VAL A 194 -9.95 9.21 22.08
N MET A 195 -8.85 9.82 22.51
CA MET A 195 -7.49 9.29 22.35
C MET A 195 -7.34 7.94 23.06
N LEU A 196 -7.87 7.82 24.28
CA LEU A 196 -7.86 6.57 25.04
C LEU A 196 -8.66 5.47 24.33
N VAL A 197 -9.83 5.77 23.80
CA VAL A 197 -10.66 4.81 23.05
C VAL A 197 -9.93 4.36 21.78
N VAL A 198 -9.34 5.29 21.01
CA VAL A 198 -8.57 4.94 19.81
C VAL A 198 -7.37 4.05 20.15
N LEU A 199 -6.64 4.38 21.22
CA LEU A 199 -5.51 3.56 21.70
C LEU A 199 -5.96 2.15 22.09
N LEU A 200 -7.06 2.04 22.85
CA LEU A 200 -7.64 0.75 23.26
C LEU A 200 -8.14 -0.06 22.05
N LEU A 201 -8.71 0.60 21.03
CA LEU A 201 -9.07 -0.03 19.76
C LEU A 201 -7.85 -0.52 18.98
N GLY A 202 -6.68 0.09 19.13
CA GLY A 202 -5.43 -0.41 18.57
C GLY A 202 -4.99 -1.77 19.15
N MET A 203 -5.34 -2.05 20.41
CA MET A 203 -4.96 -3.29 21.10
C MET A 203 -5.99 -4.40 20.85
N LYS A 204 -5.56 -5.56 20.32
CA LYS A 204 -6.45 -6.70 19.99
C LYS A 204 -7.37 -7.12 21.14
N GLY A 205 -6.82 -7.31 22.35
CA GLY A 205 -7.58 -7.74 23.51
C GLY A 205 -8.63 -6.73 23.98
N ALA A 206 -8.27 -5.44 24.03
CA ALA A 206 -9.20 -4.37 24.42
C ALA A 206 -10.26 -4.11 23.33
N ARG A 207 -9.89 -4.18 22.04
CA ARG A 207 -10.83 -4.18 20.91
C ARG A 207 -11.87 -5.29 21.05
N LEU A 208 -11.44 -6.52 21.33
CA LEU A 208 -12.35 -7.66 21.52
C LEU A 208 -13.27 -7.46 22.73
N PHE A 209 -12.75 -6.95 23.84
CA PHE A 209 -13.55 -6.61 25.02
C PHE A 209 -14.63 -5.57 24.67
N LEU A 210 -14.25 -4.50 23.97
CA LEU A 210 -15.17 -3.43 23.58
C LEU A 210 -16.23 -3.91 22.58
N LYS A 211 -15.85 -4.75 21.60
CA LYS A 211 -16.80 -5.38 20.67
C LYS A 211 -17.82 -6.24 21.41
N ASN A 212 -17.40 -7.01 22.42
CA ASN A 212 -18.30 -7.82 23.23
C ASN A 212 -19.24 -6.97 24.10
N LEU A 213 -18.77 -5.83 24.61
CA LEU A 213 -19.57 -4.93 25.44
C LEU A 213 -20.62 -4.17 24.61
N LEU A 214 -20.21 -3.63 23.46
CA LEU A 214 -21.08 -2.81 22.60
C LEU A 214 -21.92 -3.62 21.63
N GLY A 215 -21.61 -4.90 21.41
CA GLY A 215 -22.27 -5.72 20.39
C GLY A 215 -22.01 -5.25 18.96
N TRP A 216 -20.88 -4.59 18.71
CA TRP A 216 -20.56 -4.01 17.39
C TRP A 216 -19.83 -5.03 16.49
N ILE A 217 -20.45 -5.35 15.35
CA ILE A 217 -19.84 -6.11 14.25
C ILE A 217 -19.03 -5.20 13.32
N THR A 218 -17.79 -5.62 13.01
CA THR A 218 -16.95 -4.99 11.99
C THR A 218 -16.85 -5.86 10.75
N PHE A 219 -16.62 -5.22 9.61
CA PHE A 219 -16.46 -5.84 8.30
C PHE A 219 -15.12 -5.45 7.68
N SER A 220 -14.63 -6.29 6.78
CA SER A 220 -13.43 -5.99 5.99
C SER A 220 -13.67 -5.95 4.49
N ASP A 221 -12.92 -5.08 3.84
CA ASP A 221 -12.88 -4.86 2.40
C ASP A 221 -11.45 -5.14 1.95
N THR A 222 -11.22 -6.31 1.37
CA THR A 222 -9.89 -6.72 0.89
C THR A 222 -9.48 -5.94 -0.35
N SER A 223 -10.45 -5.39 -1.11
CA SER A 223 -10.21 -4.55 -2.28
C SER A 223 -9.75 -3.17 -1.85
N ARG A 224 -10.44 -2.51 -0.91
CA ARG A 224 -10.12 -1.13 -0.43
C ARG A 224 -9.27 -1.04 0.83
N GLY A 225 -9.05 -2.14 1.54
CA GLY A 225 -8.04 -2.22 2.60
C GLY A 225 -8.54 -1.88 3.98
N LEU A 226 -9.84 -1.87 4.12
CA LEU A 226 -10.49 -1.61 5.38
C LEU A 226 -10.55 -2.93 6.12
N GLU A 227 -9.85 -3.05 7.26
CA GLU A 227 -9.89 -4.28 8.04
C GLU A 227 -11.01 -4.29 9.09
N ASP A 228 -11.32 -3.13 9.66
CA ASP A 228 -12.33 -2.98 10.71
C ASP A 228 -13.20 -1.74 10.42
N ALA A 229 -14.12 -1.89 9.47
CA ALA A 229 -15.04 -0.82 9.09
C ALA A 229 -16.51 -1.19 9.38
N PRO A 230 -17.39 -0.20 9.60
CA PRO A 230 -18.81 -0.46 9.78
C PRO A 230 -19.47 -0.90 8.47
N ALA A 231 -20.48 -1.75 8.59
CA ALA A 231 -21.23 -2.36 7.50
C ALA A 231 -21.65 -1.36 6.40
N LYS A 232 -22.13 -0.17 6.80
CA LYS A 232 -22.58 0.92 5.89
C LYS A 232 -21.49 1.45 4.95
N ASN A 233 -20.22 1.36 5.32
CA ASN A 233 -19.10 1.88 4.54
C ASN A 233 -18.49 0.82 3.60
N VAL A 234 -18.75 -0.47 3.89
CA VAL A 234 -18.17 -1.62 3.19
C VAL A 234 -19.17 -2.21 2.20
N LEU A 235 -20.33 -2.67 2.68
CA LEU A 235 -21.30 -3.46 1.89
C LEU A 235 -21.72 -2.80 0.57
N PRO A 236 -22.00 -1.47 0.50
CA PRO A 236 -22.43 -0.84 -0.75
C PRO A 236 -21.36 -0.72 -1.82
N ARG A 237 -20.07 -0.75 -1.43
CA ARG A 237 -18.91 -0.60 -2.33
C ARG A 237 -18.20 -1.93 -2.58
N TRP A 238 -18.78 -3.03 -2.11
CA TRP A 238 -18.14 -4.33 -2.12
C TRP A 238 -18.21 -4.96 -3.51
N ASP A 239 -17.04 -5.14 -4.12
CA ASP A 239 -16.86 -5.97 -5.32
C ASP A 239 -16.82 -7.43 -4.90
N VAL A 240 -17.96 -8.10 -5.05
CA VAL A 240 -18.19 -9.44 -4.47
C VAL A 240 -17.33 -10.50 -5.15
N ASP A 241 -17.09 -10.37 -6.46
CA ASP A 241 -16.30 -11.34 -7.21
C ASP A 241 -14.82 -11.25 -6.83
N LYS A 242 -14.27 -10.04 -6.70
CA LYS A 242 -12.90 -9.84 -6.19
C LYS A 242 -12.74 -10.38 -4.77
N GLU A 243 -13.75 -10.23 -3.94
CA GLU A 243 -13.70 -10.66 -2.54
C GLU A 243 -13.82 -12.17 -2.41
N ALA A 244 -14.69 -12.80 -3.20
CA ALA A 244 -14.74 -14.25 -3.31
C ALA A 244 -13.38 -14.81 -3.76
N LYS A 245 -12.75 -14.18 -4.77
CA LYS A 245 -11.40 -14.53 -5.21
C LYS A 245 -10.37 -14.37 -4.09
N HIS A 246 -10.34 -13.25 -3.36
CA HIS A 246 -9.35 -13.03 -2.30
C HIS A 246 -9.53 -13.98 -1.10
N ARG A 247 -10.79 -14.21 -0.68
CA ARG A 247 -11.14 -14.95 0.55
C ARG A 247 -11.16 -16.46 0.37
N VAL A 248 -11.50 -16.93 -0.83
CA VAL A 248 -11.62 -18.37 -1.10
C VAL A 248 -10.44 -18.85 -1.92
N TRP A 249 -10.25 -18.30 -3.13
CA TRP A 249 -9.24 -18.78 -4.06
C TRP A 249 -7.81 -18.46 -3.62
N GLN A 250 -7.49 -17.18 -3.42
CA GLN A 250 -6.14 -16.77 -3.03
C GLN A 250 -5.80 -17.20 -1.60
N ALA A 251 -6.77 -17.19 -0.68
CA ALA A 251 -6.57 -17.69 0.68
C ALA A 251 -6.22 -19.19 0.68
N PHE A 252 -6.90 -19.99 -0.14
CA PHE A 252 -6.56 -21.40 -0.33
C PHE A 252 -5.11 -21.56 -0.80
N TRP A 253 -4.73 -20.91 -1.90
CA TRP A 253 -3.36 -21.02 -2.42
C TRP A 253 -2.31 -20.54 -1.42
N ARG A 254 -2.56 -19.42 -0.73
CA ARG A 254 -1.66 -18.95 0.34
C ARG A 254 -1.49 -19.98 1.45
N SER A 255 -2.57 -20.66 1.87
CA SER A 255 -2.50 -21.69 2.91
C SER A 255 -1.71 -22.92 2.46
N ILE A 256 -1.95 -23.41 1.24
CA ILE A 256 -1.25 -24.57 0.68
C ILE A 256 0.24 -24.26 0.48
N LEU A 257 0.59 -23.12 -0.11
CA LEU A 257 1.99 -22.74 -0.33
C LEU A 257 2.75 -22.50 0.99
N LEU A 258 2.05 -22.03 2.03
CA LEU A 258 2.60 -21.91 3.38
C LEU A 258 2.88 -23.29 3.99
N GLU A 259 1.94 -24.24 3.85
CA GLU A 259 2.11 -25.62 4.30
C GLU A 259 3.30 -26.30 3.60
N LEU A 260 3.42 -26.15 2.27
CA LEU A 260 4.55 -26.68 1.51
C LEU A 260 5.89 -26.10 2.01
N THR A 261 5.91 -24.80 2.31
CA THR A 261 7.10 -24.14 2.87
C THR A 261 7.47 -24.69 4.24
N GLN A 262 6.48 -24.91 5.11
CA GLN A 262 6.71 -25.50 6.44
C GLN A 262 7.23 -26.92 6.36
N ASN A 263 6.67 -27.74 5.46
CA ASN A 263 7.13 -29.11 5.26
C ASN A 263 8.58 -29.15 4.77
N THR A 264 8.97 -28.27 3.84
CA THR A 264 10.36 -28.16 3.37
C THR A 264 11.33 -27.70 4.46
N SER A 265 10.92 -26.75 5.31
CA SER A 265 11.75 -26.25 6.42
C SER A 265 12.05 -27.30 7.50
N LYS A 266 11.18 -28.31 7.67
CA LYS A 266 11.42 -29.42 8.62
C LYS A 266 12.51 -30.39 8.14
N PHE A 267 12.80 -30.43 6.85
CA PHE A 267 13.78 -31.34 6.26
C PHE A 267 15.13 -30.68 5.93
N LYS A 268 15.21 -29.34 5.90
CA LYS A 268 16.44 -28.60 5.60
C LYS A 268 16.76 -27.60 6.71
N GLU A 269 17.75 -27.93 7.53
CA GLU A 269 18.22 -27.10 8.66
C GLU A 269 19.15 -25.93 8.25
N ASN A 270 19.42 -25.73 6.94
CA ASN A 270 20.35 -24.69 6.48
C ASN A 270 19.69 -23.58 5.64
N THR A 271 19.76 -22.38 6.23
CA THR A 271 19.81 -21.00 5.69
C THR A 271 19.84 -20.78 4.18
N GLY A 272 18.87 -19.98 3.70
CA GLY A 272 19.00 -19.11 2.52
C GLY A 272 18.16 -19.46 1.29
N GLU A 273 17.50 -20.63 1.28
CA GLU A 273 16.77 -21.11 0.11
C GLU A 273 15.47 -20.30 -0.13
N LEU A 274 15.23 -19.88 -1.37
CA LEU A 274 14.02 -19.15 -1.76
C LEU A 274 12.80 -20.03 -1.52
N THR A 275 11.92 -19.63 -0.60
CA THR A 275 10.70 -20.40 -0.34
C THR A 275 9.63 -20.11 -1.38
N VAL A 276 8.69 -21.04 -1.56
CA VAL A 276 7.54 -20.88 -2.45
C VAL A 276 6.72 -19.63 -2.08
N VAL A 277 6.59 -19.31 -0.79
CA VAL A 277 5.93 -18.09 -0.30
C VAL A 277 6.70 -16.83 -0.69
N HIS A 278 8.02 -16.81 -0.52
CA HIS A 278 8.85 -15.67 -0.95
C HIS A 278 8.78 -15.48 -2.47
N ARG A 279 8.72 -16.58 -3.25
CA ARG A 279 8.58 -16.50 -4.69
C ARG A 279 7.23 -15.94 -5.13
N LEU A 280 6.13 -16.37 -4.51
CA LEU A 280 4.80 -15.80 -4.77
C LEU A 280 4.76 -14.30 -4.44
N GLU A 281 5.38 -13.89 -3.32
CA GLU A 281 5.46 -12.47 -2.95
C GLU A 281 6.25 -11.66 -3.98
N ALA A 282 7.37 -12.21 -4.49
CA ALA A 282 8.13 -11.58 -5.58
C ALA A 282 7.31 -11.45 -6.87
N LEU A 283 6.47 -12.44 -7.21
CA LEU A 283 5.55 -12.34 -8.36
C LEU A 283 4.47 -11.27 -8.14
N GLU A 284 3.87 -11.19 -6.95
CA GLU A 284 2.93 -10.12 -6.60
C GLU A 284 3.58 -8.74 -6.71
N GLN A 285 4.83 -8.59 -6.24
CA GLN A 285 5.59 -7.35 -6.36
C GLN A 285 5.92 -7.00 -7.81
N ALA A 286 6.29 -7.99 -8.64
CA ALA A 286 6.55 -7.76 -10.05
C ALA A 286 5.30 -7.28 -10.79
N VAL A 287 4.13 -7.84 -10.50
CA VAL A 287 2.84 -7.39 -11.05
C VAL A 287 2.50 -5.99 -10.57
N VAL A 288 2.77 -5.67 -9.31
CA VAL A 288 2.57 -4.33 -8.76
C VAL A 288 3.44 -3.31 -9.50
N ALA A 289 4.71 -3.62 -9.73
CA ALA A 289 5.67 -2.72 -10.36
C ALA A 289 5.43 -2.53 -11.87
N SER A 290 5.00 -3.58 -12.57
CA SER A 290 4.80 -3.56 -14.03
C SER A 290 3.35 -3.30 -14.46
N GLY A 291 2.39 -3.64 -13.61
CA GLY A 291 0.96 -3.64 -13.91
C GLY A 291 0.43 -4.93 -14.54
N VAL A 292 -0.82 -5.26 -14.22
CA VAL A 292 -1.50 -6.48 -14.71
C VAL A 292 -1.58 -6.53 -16.24
N ARG A 293 -1.70 -5.37 -16.90
CA ARG A 293 -1.71 -5.28 -18.37
C ARG A 293 -0.39 -5.74 -18.97
N ARG A 294 0.74 -5.38 -18.37
CA ARG A 294 2.08 -5.80 -18.83
C ARG A 294 2.31 -7.29 -18.60
N VAL A 295 1.84 -7.82 -17.47
CA VAL A 295 1.85 -9.27 -17.22
C VAL A 295 1.04 -10.01 -18.28
N ARG A 296 -0.16 -9.52 -18.63
CA ARG A 296 -0.95 -10.09 -19.72
C ARG A 296 -0.22 -10.02 -21.06
N SER A 297 0.37 -8.87 -21.39
CA SER A 297 1.17 -8.64 -22.59
C SER A 297 2.35 -9.61 -22.70
N HIS A 298 3.05 -9.85 -21.59
CA HIS A 298 4.13 -10.82 -21.50
C HIS A 298 3.64 -12.21 -21.96
N TRP A 299 2.55 -12.72 -21.40
CA TRP A 299 2.04 -14.05 -21.75
C TRP A 299 1.50 -14.10 -23.19
N THR A 300 0.80 -13.06 -23.66
CA THR A 300 0.39 -13.00 -25.06
C THR A 300 1.60 -13.00 -26.00
N GLY A 301 2.66 -12.27 -25.68
CA GLY A 301 3.88 -12.24 -26.49
C GLY A 301 4.65 -13.56 -26.47
N GLU A 302 4.55 -14.35 -25.40
CA GLU A 302 5.14 -15.69 -25.35
C GLU A 302 4.42 -16.68 -26.27
N GLU A 303 3.09 -16.56 -26.41
CA GLU A 303 2.29 -17.37 -27.35
C GLU A 303 2.63 -17.06 -28.82
N HIS A 304 3.05 -15.84 -29.13
CA HIS A 304 3.42 -15.44 -30.49
C HIS A 304 4.84 -15.92 -30.84
N PRO A 305 5.02 -16.83 -31.83
CA PRO A 305 6.34 -17.40 -32.12
C PRO A 305 7.39 -16.37 -32.56
N TYR A 306 6.95 -15.31 -33.25
CA TYR A 306 7.82 -14.21 -33.65
C TYR A 306 8.33 -13.43 -32.45
N THR A 307 7.41 -12.98 -31.57
CA THR A 307 7.73 -12.19 -30.38
C THR A 307 8.58 -13.00 -29.40
N SER A 308 8.25 -14.27 -29.15
CA SER A 308 9.05 -15.16 -28.31
C SER A 308 10.48 -15.33 -28.82
N LYS A 309 10.66 -15.57 -30.13
CA LYS A 309 12.00 -15.64 -30.75
C LYS A 309 12.75 -14.30 -30.71
N LEU A 310 12.03 -13.19 -30.89
CA LEU A 310 12.62 -11.86 -30.77
C LEU A 310 13.13 -11.61 -29.35
N ARG A 311 12.33 -11.91 -28.33
CA ARG A 311 12.73 -11.81 -26.91
C ARG A 311 13.96 -12.67 -26.61
N GLN A 312 13.99 -13.90 -27.13
CA GLN A 312 15.15 -14.80 -26.99
C GLN A 312 16.39 -14.22 -27.67
N ALA A 313 16.26 -13.71 -28.90
CA ALA A 313 17.34 -13.08 -29.63
C ALA A 313 17.86 -11.83 -28.90
N THR A 314 16.96 -10.95 -28.45
CA THR A 314 17.29 -9.76 -27.65
C THR A 314 18.05 -10.12 -26.38
N ARG A 315 17.59 -11.12 -25.62
CA ARG A 315 18.30 -11.61 -24.44
C ARG A 315 19.69 -12.13 -24.79
N SER A 316 19.81 -12.95 -25.83
CA SER A 316 21.09 -13.54 -26.22
C SER A 316 22.10 -12.55 -26.81
N ALA A 317 21.62 -11.50 -27.48
CA ALA A 317 22.47 -10.64 -28.30
C ALA A 317 22.70 -9.25 -27.71
N LEU A 318 21.80 -8.77 -26.84
CA LEU A 318 21.80 -7.38 -26.40
C LEU A 318 21.84 -7.21 -24.87
N GLU A 319 21.71 -8.28 -24.09
CA GLU A 319 21.89 -8.20 -22.64
C GLU A 319 23.36 -7.88 -22.29
N GLY A 320 23.57 -6.82 -21.51
CA GLY A 320 24.90 -6.35 -21.08
C GLY A 320 25.68 -5.60 -22.16
N VAL A 321 25.14 -5.49 -23.38
CA VAL A 321 25.79 -4.81 -24.50
C VAL A 321 25.52 -3.30 -24.43
N ASP A 322 26.49 -2.53 -24.87
CA ASP A 322 26.38 -1.09 -25.03
C ASP A 322 25.59 -0.77 -26.30
N VAL A 323 24.45 -0.09 -26.14
CA VAL A 323 23.49 0.18 -27.21
C VAL A 323 23.18 1.67 -27.32
N PHE A 324 22.76 2.08 -28.52
CA PHE A 324 22.27 3.44 -28.77
C PHE A 324 20.75 3.46 -28.68
N TRP A 325 20.19 4.37 -27.88
CA TRP A 325 18.74 4.56 -27.76
C TRP A 325 18.39 6.04 -27.54
N ASP A 326 17.76 6.66 -28.53
CA ASP A 326 17.44 8.10 -28.55
C ASP A 326 15.96 8.40 -28.26
N ASP A 327 15.17 7.41 -27.86
CA ASP A 327 13.76 7.58 -27.57
C ASP A 327 13.51 7.87 -26.08
N ALA A 328 13.07 9.10 -25.81
CA ALA A 328 12.72 9.59 -24.48
C ALA A 328 11.41 8.97 -23.94
N SER A 329 10.61 8.26 -24.75
CA SER A 329 9.30 7.75 -24.31
C SER A 329 9.38 6.73 -23.17
N GLY A 330 10.54 6.08 -23.00
CA GLY A 330 10.78 5.12 -21.92
C GLY A 330 11.43 5.72 -20.67
N ALA A 331 11.87 6.99 -20.72
CA ALA A 331 12.55 7.63 -19.60
C ALA A 331 11.58 7.92 -18.44
N ARG A 332 12.01 7.64 -17.21
CA ARG A 332 11.13 7.68 -16.01
C ARG A 332 10.51 9.05 -15.71
N ASP A 333 11.16 10.13 -16.10
CA ASP A 333 10.68 11.51 -15.94
C ASP A 333 10.17 12.12 -17.25
N GLY A 334 10.10 11.32 -18.32
CA GLY A 334 9.68 11.75 -19.66
C GLY A 334 10.68 12.66 -20.38
N HIS A 335 11.87 12.87 -19.81
CA HIS A 335 12.95 13.64 -20.39
C HIS A 335 14.20 12.77 -20.50
N LEU A 336 14.93 12.92 -21.60
CA LEU A 336 16.19 12.22 -21.79
C LEU A 336 17.32 13.25 -21.72
N ASP A 337 18.02 13.26 -20.59
CA ASP A 337 19.12 14.17 -20.28
C ASP A 337 20.46 13.66 -20.84
N SER A 338 20.51 12.40 -21.27
CA SER A 338 21.65 11.83 -22.01
C SER A 338 21.90 12.61 -23.30
N LYS A 339 23.16 12.99 -23.53
CA LYS A 339 23.61 13.66 -24.75
C LYS A 339 24.22 12.69 -25.74
N SER A 340 24.79 11.60 -25.25
CA SER A 340 25.38 10.54 -26.08
C SER A 340 24.32 9.57 -26.60
N PHE A 341 23.24 9.35 -25.83
CA PHE A 341 22.24 8.31 -26.04
C PHE A 341 22.80 6.88 -26.02
N PHE A 342 24.02 6.70 -25.49
CA PHE A 342 24.68 5.41 -25.34
C PHE A 342 24.64 4.93 -23.89
N GLY A 343 24.66 3.62 -23.73
CA GLY A 343 24.74 2.95 -22.45
C GLY A 343 24.32 1.48 -22.50
N LYS A 344 24.27 0.83 -21.35
CA LYS A 344 24.06 -0.61 -21.27
C LYS A 344 22.59 -0.99 -21.25
N MET A 345 22.23 -2.00 -22.05
CA MET A 345 20.90 -2.60 -21.98
C MET A 345 20.87 -3.87 -21.14
N TYR A 346 19.89 -3.96 -20.24
CA TYR A 346 19.61 -5.14 -19.44
C TYR A 346 18.24 -5.70 -19.81
N VAL A 347 18.16 -7.02 -19.95
CA VAL A 347 16.90 -7.69 -20.26
C VAL A 347 16.32 -8.29 -18.99
N LEU A 348 15.07 -7.97 -18.68
CA LEU A 348 14.32 -8.62 -17.63
C LEU A 348 13.37 -9.65 -18.27
N PRO A 349 13.47 -10.94 -17.90
CA PRO A 349 12.70 -11.99 -18.54
C PRO A 349 11.21 -11.96 -18.15
N TYR A 350 10.88 -11.53 -16.92
CA TYR A 350 9.51 -11.52 -16.43
C TYR A 350 9.15 -10.34 -15.50
N PRO A 351 8.04 -9.63 -15.79
CA PRO A 351 7.44 -9.51 -17.13
C PRO A 351 8.47 -8.99 -18.12
N PHE A 352 8.37 -9.38 -19.39
CA PHE A 352 9.43 -9.07 -20.35
C PHE A 352 9.54 -7.56 -20.58
N HIS A 353 10.72 -6.99 -20.31
CA HIS A 353 11.08 -5.62 -20.66
C HIS A 353 12.59 -5.48 -20.71
N CYS A 354 13.08 -4.49 -21.46
CA CYS A 354 14.48 -4.11 -21.45
C CYS A 354 14.64 -2.80 -20.67
N VAL A 355 15.73 -2.66 -19.93
CA VAL A 355 16.09 -1.44 -19.22
C VAL A 355 17.39 -0.94 -19.81
N MET A 356 17.33 0.24 -20.39
CA MET A 356 18.47 0.99 -20.89
C MET A 356 19.00 1.88 -19.78
N VAL A 357 20.29 1.79 -19.46
CA VAL A 357 20.98 2.63 -18.48
C VAL A 357 22.03 3.44 -19.21
N TYR A 358 21.89 4.76 -19.24
CA TYR A 358 22.78 5.64 -19.99
C TYR A 358 24.10 5.91 -19.27
N ASP A 359 25.18 6.08 -20.03
CA ASP A 359 26.53 6.26 -19.48
C ASP A 359 26.80 7.67 -18.94
N ASP A 360 26.16 8.68 -19.54
CA ASP A 360 26.45 10.10 -19.32
C ASP A 360 25.39 10.82 -18.47
N SER A 361 24.35 10.10 -18.06
CA SER A 361 23.25 10.62 -17.24
C SER A 361 22.84 9.60 -16.17
N LYS A 362 21.89 9.98 -15.31
CA LYS A 362 21.29 9.05 -14.33
C LYS A 362 20.00 8.44 -14.84
N ASP A 363 19.70 8.65 -16.12
CA ASP A 363 18.44 8.25 -16.69
C ASP A 363 18.43 6.76 -16.95
N GLU A 364 17.24 6.19 -16.82
CA GLU A 364 16.97 4.82 -17.21
C GLU A 364 15.73 4.85 -18.11
N ALA A 365 15.79 4.17 -19.25
CA ALA A 365 14.65 4.01 -20.14
C ALA A 365 14.14 2.57 -20.13
N VAL A 366 12.84 2.39 -19.90
CA VAL A 366 12.19 1.09 -19.96
C VAL A 366 11.62 0.88 -21.36
N ILE A 367 12.03 -0.20 -22.02
CA ILE A 367 11.69 -0.53 -23.40
C ILE A 367 10.85 -1.81 -23.40
N HIS A 368 9.73 -1.78 -24.11
CA HIS A 368 8.81 -2.92 -24.29
C HIS A 368 8.81 -3.38 -25.74
N ASP A 369 8.42 -4.64 -25.94
CA ASP A 369 8.22 -5.23 -27.27
C ASP A 369 6.91 -4.78 -27.94
N GLU A 370 5.98 -4.21 -27.17
CA GLU A 370 4.83 -3.48 -27.70
C GLU A 370 5.26 -2.08 -28.18
N ALA A 371 5.49 -1.96 -29.49
CA ALA A 371 5.65 -0.66 -30.13
C ALA A 371 4.32 0.11 -30.13
N VAL A 372 4.03 0.84 -29.07
CA VAL A 372 3.06 1.93 -29.12
C VAL A 372 3.84 3.23 -29.13
N ALA A 373 4.08 3.76 -30.33
CA ALA A 373 4.52 5.14 -30.47
C ALA A 373 3.47 6.04 -29.79
N PRO A 374 3.84 6.88 -28.79
CA PRO A 374 2.89 7.78 -28.17
C PRO A 374 2.20 8.63 -29.24
N HIS A 375 0.87 8.60 -29.28
CA HIS A 375 0.01 9.50 -30.07
C HIS A 375 0.16 9.51 -31.60
N THR A 376 0.82 8.54 -32.24
CA THR A 376 1.03 8.62 -33.71
C THR A 376 0.55 7.41 -34.52
N GLY A 377 0.31 6.25 -33.90
CA GLY A 377 -0.21 5.06 -34.59
C GLY A 377 0.68 4.54 -35.74
N LYS A 378 1.95 4.93 -35.80
CA LYS A 378 2.90 4.51 -36.85
C LYS A 378 3.93 3.53 -36.29
N VAL A 379 4.10 2.42 -36.99
CA VAL A 379 5.18 1.45 -36.78
C VAL A 379 6.36 1.87 -37.63
N HIS A 380 7.53 2.08 -37.00
CA HIS A 380 8.78 2.30 -37.72
C HIS A 380 9.56 0.99 -37.83
N HIS A 381 9.89 0.58 -39.05
CA HIS A 381 10.89 -0.46 -39.31
C HIS A 381 12.24 0.21 -39.51
N LEU A 382 13.19 -0.04 -38.61
CA LEU A 382 14.58 0.34 -38.79
C LEU A 382 15.25 -0.67 -39.72
N GLN A 383 15.73 -0.22 -40.88
CA GLN A 383 16.57 -0.99 -41.81
C GLN A 383 17.96 -0.35 -41.88
N ASN A 384 18.99 -1.18 -42.05
CA ASN A 384 20.40 -0.84 -42.30
C ASN A 384 21.21 -0.21 -41.13
N ARG A 385 21.42 -0.96 -40.04
CA ARG A 385 22.55 -0.70 -39.12
C ARG A 385 23.30 -1.98 -38.76
N VAL A 386 24.61 -1.86 -38.59
CA VAL A 386 25.58 -2.91 -38.25
C VAL A 386 26.40 -2.42 -37.06
N ALA A 387 26.62 -3.27 -36.06
CA ALA A 387 27.50 -3.00 -34.91
C ALA A 387 28.92 -3.54 -35.14
N SER A 388 29.96 -2.92 -34.56
CA SER A 388 31.35 -3.38 -34.65
C SER A 388 32.12 -3.19 -33.33
N ILE A 389 32.93 -4.18 -32.93
CA ILE A 389 33.71 -4.31 -31.67
C ILE A 389 35.23 -4.50 -31.98
N GLY A 390 36.15 -4.15 -31.05
CA GLY A 390 37.63 -4.23 -31.25
C GLY A 390 38.45 -4.90 -30.11
N PRO A 391 39.72 -5.33 -30.35
CA PRO A 391 40.23 -6.62 -29.86
C PRO A 391 40.94 -6.74 -28.49
N ASP A 392 41.25 -5.67 -27.73
CA ASP A 392 42.23 -5.75 -26.61
C ASP A 392 41.64 -5.64 -25.18
N HIS A 393 40.47 -6.23 -24.88
CA HIS A 393 39.72 -6.00 -23.64
C HIS A 393 39.63 -7.03 -22.51
N ILE A 394 39.88 -6.62 -21.26
CA ILE A 394 39.56 -7.30 -20.00
C ILE A 394 39.24 -6.27 -18.91
N GLY A 395 37.99 -6.23 -18.47
CA GLY A 395 37.41 -5.17 -17.63
C GLY A 395 36.20 -4.64 -18.38
N LEU A 396 35.97 -3.34 -18.41
CA LEU A 396 36.31 -2.82 -19.71
C LEU A 396 37.84 -2.42 -19.65
N SER A 397 38.84 -3.07 -20.32
CA SER A 397 40.21 -2.49 -20.58
C SER A 397 40.19 -1.13 -21.33
N SER A 398 41.10 -0.81 -22.26
CA SER A 398 41.12 0.42 -23.07
C SER A 398 40.21 0.45 -24.34
N THR A 399 39.55 -0.66 -24.72
CA THR A 399 38.74 -0.93 -25.97
C THR A 399 37.22 -1.30 -25.88
N MET A 400 36.56 -1.14 -24.75
CA MET A 400 35.16 -1.46 -24.36
C MET A 400 34.47 -2.91 -24.49
N ASP A 401 35.10 -4.12 -24.31
CA ASP A 401 34.47 -5.48 -23.90
C ASP A 401 34.60 -6.22 -22.49
N GLU A 402 33.49 -6.59 -21.83
CA GLU A 402 33.45 -7.09 -20.43
C GLU A 402 34.45 -8.22 -20.03
N SER A 403 35.10 -8.10 -18.85
CA SER A 403 36.00 -9.11 -18.26
C SER A 403 35.33 -10.48 -18.22
N GLU A 404 36.00 -11.52 -18.71
CA GLU A 404 35.48 -12.88 -18.80
C GLU A 404 35.00 -13.40 -17.43
N GLN A 405 35.66 -13.01 -16.34
CA GLN A 405 35.26 -13.33 -14.98
C GLN A 405 33.99 -12.57 -14.52
N LEU A 406 33.81 -11.32 -14.93
CA LEU A 406 32.63 -10.51 -14.61
C LEU A 406 31.40 -10.93 -15.44
N ARG A 407 31.59 -11.25 -16.73
CA ARG A 407 30.58 -11.89 -17.59
C ARG A 407 30.11 -13.19 -16.97
N THR A 408 31.05 -14.06 -16.63
CA THR A 408 30.75 -15.34 -15.98
C THR A 408 29.99 -15.12 -14.66
N ILE A 409 30.39 -14.16 -13.82
CA ILE A 409 29.71 -13.88 -12.54
C ILE A 409 28.30 -13.30 -12.73
N PHE A 410 28.09 -12.35 -13.65
CA PHE A 410 26.78 -11.72 -13.85
C PHE A 410 25.81 -12.60 -14.64
N GLU A 411 26.28 -13.27 -15.70
CA GLU A 411 25.50 -14.28 -16.45
C GLU A 411 25.15 -15.46 -15.53
N GLN A 412 26.09 -15.96 -14.71
CA GLN A 412 25.78 -17.02 -13.75
C GLN A 412 24.95 -16.56 -12.55
N THR A 413 24.89 -15.27 -12.18
CA THR A 413 24.11 -14.88 -10.98
C THR A 413 22.70 -14.39 -11.28
N LYS A 414 22.38 -13.83 -12.44
CA LYS A 414 20.99 -13.41 -12.76
C LYS A 414 20.18 -14.56 -13.36
N ASP A 415 20.73 -15.26 -14.34
CA ASP A 415 20.02 -16.36 -15.01
C ASP A 415 19.86 -17.57 -14.12
N VAL A 416 20.87 -17.92 -13.32
CA VAL A 416 20.73 -18.98 -12.33
C VAL A 416 19.74 -18.59 -11.25
N LYS A 417 19.78 -17.36 -10.71
CA LYS A 417 18.78 -16.92 -9.72
C LYS A 417 17.36 -16.92 -10.27
N HIS A 418 17.17 -16.50 -11.51
CA HIS A 418 15.86 -16.52 -12.16
C HIS A 418 15.40 -17.96 -12.44
N ALA A 419 16.30 -18.83 -12.92
CA ALA A 419 16.01 -20.24 -13.15
C ALA A 419 15.70 -20.99 -11.83
N GLU A 420 16.45 -20.74 -10.76
CA GLU A 420 16.19 -21.25 -9.40
C GLU A 420 14.85 -20.74 -8.87
N ALA A 421 14.55 -19.46 -9.09
CA ALA A 421 13.27 -18.86 -8.71
C ALA A 421 12.09 -19.49 -9.47
N ASN A 422 12.23 -19.69 -10.78
CA ASN A 422 11.24 -20.31 -11.64
C ASN A 422 11.09 -21.83 -11.37
N ALA A 423 12.16 -22.49 -10.92
CA ALA A 423 12.12 -23.88 -10.45
C ALA A 423 11.38 -24.03 -9.11
N THR A 424 11.40 -23.00 -8.26
CA THR A 424 10.69 -22.98 -6.97
C THR A 424 9.18 -22.80 -7.14
N LEU A 425 8.77 -21.80 -7.95
CA LEU A 425 7.40 -21.54 -8.36
C LEU A 425 7.45 -20.77 -9.68
N SER A 426 6.73 -21.27 -10.68
CA SER A 426 6.83 -20.73 -12.03
C SER A 426 6.32 -19.28 -12.13
N ASP A 427 6.85 -18.51 -13.08
CA ASP A 427 6.33 -17.17 -13.42
C ASP A 427 4.86 -17.22 -13.84
N ALA A 428 4.50 -18.33 -14.52
CA ALA A 428 3.17 -18.61 -15.04
C ALA A 428 2.14 -18.81 -13.92
N PHE A 429 2.56 -19.27 -12.74
CA PHE A 429 1.68 -19.59 -11.62
C PHE A 429 0.81 -18.40 -11.21
N TRP A 430 1.39 -17.21 -11.10
CA TRP A 430 0.64 -16.05 -10.62
C TRP A 430 -0.50 -15.70 -11.58
N TYR A 431 -0.23 -15.69 -12.89
CA TYR A 431 -1.20 -15.26 -13.90
C TYR A 431 -2.26 -16.32 -14.19
N PHE A 432 -1.84 -17.56 -14.46
CA PHE A 432 -2.73 -18.62 -14.92
C PHE A 432 -3.48 -19.31 -13.78
N VAL A 433 -2.90 -19.38 -12.57
CA VAL A 433 -3.51 -20.05 -11.42
C VAL A 433 -3.97 -19.03 -10.39
N TYR A 434 -3.05 -18.30 -9.77
CA TYR A 434 -3.36 -17.50 -8.58
C TYR A 434 -4.31 -16.31 -8.87
N ASN A 435 -4.15 -15.66 -10.02
CA ASN A 435 -4.98 -14.53 -10.44
C ASN A 435 -6.27 -14.96 -11.17
N ASN A 436 -6.39 -16.22 -11.58
CA ASN A 436 -7.51 -16.76 -12.35
C ASN A 436 -8.37 -17.73 -11.51
N PRO A 437 -9.42 -17.23 -10.80
CA PRO A 437 -10.30 -18.10 -10.01
C PRO A 437 -11.21 -19.00 -10.85
N HIS A 438 -11.24 -18.83 -12.17
CA HIS A 438 -12.13 -19.57 -13.08
C HIS A 438 -11.42 -20.68 -13.86
N ILE A 439 -10.12 -20.92 -13.61
CA ILE A 439 -9.38 -22.04 -14.20
C ILE A 439 -10.11 -23.35 -13.91
N SER A 440 -10.26 -24.21 -14.92
CA SER A 440 -10.89 -25.50 -14.72
C SER A 440 -9.97 -26.47 -13.95
N ARG A 441 -10.58 -27.49 -13.35
CA ARG A 441 -9.83 -28.54 -12.63
C ARG A 441 -8.77 -29.19 -13.53
N GLN A 442 -9.13 -29.48 -14.77
CA GLN A 442 -8.24 -30.14 -15.74
C GLN A 442 -7.07 -29.23 -16.14
N GLU A 443 -7.34 -27.95 -16.41
CA GLU A 443 -6.29 -26.98 -16.76
C GLU A 443 -5.34 -26.73 -15.59
N LEU A 444 -5.84 -26.70 -14.34
CA LEU A 444 -5.01 -26.57 -13.15
C LEU A 444 -4.07 -27.77 -13.01
N GLU A 445 -4.59 -29.00 -13.13
CA GLU A 445 -3.78 -30.22 -13.07
C GLU A 445 -2.74 -30.26 -14.18
N PHE A 446 -3.13 -29.84 -15.40
CA PHE A 446 -2.21 -29.72 -16.51
C PHE A 446 -1.08 -28.72 -16.21
N HIS A 447 -1.41 -27.54 -15.68
CA HIS A 447 -0.44 -26.52 -15.29
C HIS A 447 0.55 -27.04 -14.25
N LEU A 448 0.04 -27.63 -13.16
CA LEU A 448 0.88 -28.15 -12.08
C LEU A 448 1.81 -29.28 -12.55
N LYS A 449 1.37 -30.14 -13.47
CA LYS A 449 2.18 -31.27 -13.96
C LYS A 449 3.20 -30.89 -15.03
N HIS A 450 2.87 -29.94 -15.91
CA HIS A 450 3.68 -29.66 -17.11
C HIS A 450 4.43 -28.32 -17.07
N ARG A 451 3.98 -27.35 -16.27
CA ARG A 451 4.60 -26.01 -16.20
C ARG A 451 5.39 -25.76 -14.93
N GLU A 452 5.02 -26.38 -13.80
CA GLU A 452 5.77 -26.21 -12.55
C GLU A 452 7.01 -27.11 -12.52
N GLY A 453 8.15 -26.55 -12.12
CA GLY A 453 9.40 -27.31 -11.92
C GLY A 453 9.49 -27.99 -10.56
N ASN A 454 8.71 -27.53 -9.57
CA ASN A 454 8.79 -28.03 -8.20
C ASN A 454 8.05 -29.38 -8.03
N PRO A 455 8.73 -30.46 -7.61
CA PRO A 455 8.11 -31.78 -7.44
C PRO A 455 6.94 -31.81 -6.43
N GLN A 456 6.97 -30.96 -5.40
CA GLN A 456 5.87 -30.86 -4.43
C GLN A 456 4.62 -30.24 -5.05
N LEU A 457 4.78 -29.29 -5.99
CA LEU A 457 3.66 -28.71 -6.73
C LEU A 457 3.12 -29.68 -7.78
N GLN A 458 3.99 -30.45 -8.43
CA GLN A 458 3.59 -31.48 -9.40
C GLN A 458 2.76 -32.60 -8.75
N SER A 459 3.13 -33.02 -7.53
CA SER A 459 2.42 -34.04 -6.74
C SER A 459 1.24 -33.48 -5.93
N LEU A 460 0.97 -32.18 -6.00
CA LEU A 460 -0.10 -31.51 -5.25
C LEU A 460 -1.48 -32.06 -5.59
N THR A 461 -1.69 -32.45 -6.85
CA THR A 461 -2.96 -33.02 -7.32
C THR A 461 -3.29 -34.36 -6.66
N GLU A 462 -2.26 -35.13 -6.30
CA GLU A 462 -2.39 -36.45 -5.68
C GLU A 462 -2.44 -36.33 -4.16
N THR A 463 -1.59 -35.48 -3.58
CA THR A 463 -1.49 -35.28 -2.13
C THR A 463 -2.67 -34.52 -1.53
N HIS A 464 -3.21 -33.53 -2.26
CA HIS A 464 -4.26 -32.61 -1.77
C HIS A 464 -5.58 -32.72 -2.57
N GLN A 465 -5.87 -33.91 -3.13
CA GLN A 465 -7.06 -34.12 -3.95
C GLN A 465 -8.36 -33.69 -3.24
N SER A 466 -8.57 -34.12 -2.00
CA SER A 466 -9.78 -33.79 -1.22
C SER A 466 -9.94 -32.30 -0.94
N ALA A 467 -8.82 -31.60 -0.69
CA ALA A 467 -8.82 -30.16 -0.45
C ALA A 467 -9.18 -29.39 -1.73
N LEU A 468 -8.66 -29.84 -2.87
CA LEU A 468 -8.97 -29.25 -4.16
C LEU A 468 -10.40 -29.54 -4.60
N ASP A 469 -10.89 -30.76 -4.42
CA ASP A 469 -12.29 -31.11 -4.71
C ASP A 469 -13.24 -30.22 -3.89
N SER A 470 -12.92 -30.03 -2.61
CA SER A 470 -13.66 -29.13 -1.72
C SER A 470 -13.63 -27.68 -2.19
N LEU A 471 -12.48 -27.19 -2.68
CA LEU A 471 -12.33 -25.85 -3.24
C LEU A 471 -13.21 -25.66 -4.48
N TYR A 472 -13.16 -26.58 -5.44
CA TYR A 472 -13.92 -26.48 -6.68
C TYR A 472 -15.42 -26.62 -6.45
N LEU A 473 -15.85 -27.48 -5.52
CA LEU A 473 -17.25 -27.54 -5.09
C LEU A 473 -17.72 -26.22 -4.47
N ARG A 474 -16.89 -25.62 -3.60
CA ARG A 474 -17.18 -24.34 -2.96
C ARG A 474 -17.27 -23.21 -3.98
N ILE A 475 -16.32 -23.10 -4.91
CA ILE A 475 -16.31 -22.05 -5.94
C ILE A 475 -17.51 -22.20 -6.88
N LYS A 476 -17.82 -23.44 -7.29
CA LYS A 476 -19.01 -23.73 -8.10
C LYS A 476 -20.30 -23.31 -7.39
N PHE A 477 -20.41 -23.54 -6.08
CA PHE A 477 -21.54 -23.07 -5.29
C PHE A 477 -21.59 -21.54 -5.20
N ILE A 478 -20.47 -20.89 -4.85
CA ILE A 478 -20.38 -19.44 -4.69
C ILE A 478 -20.77 -18.70 -5.97
N HIS A 479 -20.30 -19.16 -7.13
CA HIS A 479 -20.60 -18.54 -8.42
C HIS A 479 -21.90 -19.04 -9.08
N SER A 480 -22.68 -19.91 -8.41
CA SER A 480 -23.95 -20.39 -8.95
C SER A 480 -24.98 -19.26 -9.15
N HIS A 481 -24.97 -18.25 -8.28
CA HIS A 481 -25.91 -17.14 -8.32
C HIS A 481 -25.36 -15.91 -7.58
N PRO A 482 -25.56 -14.66 -8.05
CA PRO A 482 -24.97 -13.48 -7.41
C PRO A 482 -25.38 -13.27 -5.96
N ALA A 483 -26.64 -13.58 -5.62
CA ALA A 483 -27.08 -13.54 -4.22
C ALA A 483 -26.35 -14.57 -3.34
N VAL A 484 -26.01 -15.74 -3.88
CA VAL A 484 -25.23 -16.76 -3.16
C VAL A 484 -23.80 -16.25 -2.96
N THR A 485 -23.19 -15.65 -3.98
CA THR A 485 -21.85 -15.06 -3.88
C THR A 485 -21.80 -14.01 -2.77
N PHE A 486 -22.75 -13.06 -2.79
CA PHE A 486 -22.83 -12.01 -1.78
C PHE A 486 -23.13 -12.55 -0.38
N TRP A 487 -24.06 -13.49 -0.27
CA TRP A 487 -24.40 -14.13 1.00
C TRP A 487 -23.21 -14.86 1.62
N PHE A 488 -22.48 -15.63 0.82
CA PHE A 488 -21.29 -16.34 1.26
C PHE A 488 -20.23 -15.36 1.76
N VAL A 489 -19.88 -14.36 0.94
CA VAL A 489 -18.86 -13.34 1.27
C VAL A 489 -19.24 -12.56 2.53
N PHE A 490 -20.51 -12.21 2.70
CA PHE A 490 -21.01 -11.56 3.91
C PHE A 490 -20.76 -12.39 5.17
N TRP A 491 -21.19 -13.65 5.18
CA TRP A 491 -21.10 -14.48 6.38
C TRP A 491 -19.68 -14.97 6.67
N ASP A 492 -18.89 -15.22 5.62
CA ASP A 492 -17.46 -15.49 5.73
C ASP A 492 -16.73 -14.31 6.42
N ASP A 493 -17.02 -13.07 6.02
CA ASP A 493 -16.41 -11.89 6.64
C ASP A 493 -16.89 -11.67 8.08
N VAL A 494 -18.17 -11.90 8.36
CA VAL A 494 -18.71 -11.87 9.73
C VAL A 494 -17.92 -12.82 10.62
N TYR A 495 -17.69 -14.06 10.17
CA TYR A 495 -16.91 -15.03 10.93
C TYR A 495 -15.44 -14.61 11.05
N ALA A 496 -14.80 -14.20 9.96
CA ALA A 496 -13.39 -13.82 9.94
C ALA A 496 -13.07 -12.65 10.88
N ARG A 497 -13.95 -11.64 10.97
CA ARG A 497 -13.73 -10.43 11.79
C ARG A 497 -14.34 -10.48 13.19
N ASN A 498 -15.31 -11.36 13.42
CA ASN A 498 -16.10 -11.36 14.64
C ASN A 498 -16.18 -12.74 15.32
N GLY A 499 -15.53 -13.78 14.77
CA GLY A 499 -15.58 -15.15 15.29
C GLY A 499 -15.08 -15.32 16.73
N GLU A 500 -14.15 -14.48 17.17
CA GLU A 500 -13.64 -14.50 18.55
C GLU A 500 -14.62 -13.91 19.59
N MET A 501 -15.68 -13.22 19.15
CA MET A 501 -16.66 -12.63 20.05
C MET A 501 -17.44 -13.70 20.79
N LYS A 502 -17.74 -13.48 22.09
CA LYS A 502 -18.39 -14.47 22.96
C LYS A 502 -19.73 -14.97 22.40
N GLY A 503 -20.47 -14.11 21.70
CA GLY A 503 -21.75 -14.47 21.07
C GLY A 503 -21.57 -15.46 19.91
N ILE A 504 -20.68 -15.15 18.97
CA ILE A 504 -20.43 -15.97 17.77
C ILE A 504 -19.64 -17.24 18.14
N ARG A 505 -18.67 -17.14 19.06
CA ARG A 505 -17.87 -18.27 19.54
C ARG A 505 -18.71 -19.40 20.15
N LYS A 506 -19.84 -19.07 20.81
CA LYS A 506 -20.78 -20.08 21.34
C LYS A 506 -21.48 -20.88 20.24
N CYS A 507 -21.67 -20.26 19.09
CA CYS A 507 -22.30 -20.87 17.91
C CYS A 507 -21.27 -21.09 16.79
N LYS A 508 -19.99 -21.34 17.13
CA LYS A 508 -18.88 -21.38 16.16
C LYS A 508 -19.20 -22.28 14.95
N ALA A 509 -19.75 -23.47 15.20
CA ALA A 509 -20.08 -24.45 14.16
C ALA A 509 -21.13 -23.94 13.14
N ASP A 510 -21.97 -22.98 13.53
CA ASP A 510 -22.99 -22.39 12.65
C ASP A 510 -22.42 -21.31 11.70
N PHE A 511 -21.28 -20.71 12.05
CA PHE A 511 -20.68 -19.59 11.32
C PHE A 511 -19.38 -19.95 10.60
N GLU A 512 -18.68 -21.00 11.04
CA GLU A 512 -17.39 -21.41 10.50
C GLU A 512 -17.53 -21.98 9.08
N PRO A 513 -16.94 -21.35 8.03
CA PRO A 513 -17.10 -21.77 6.63
C PRO A 513 -16.54 -23.17 6.30
N LEU A 514 -15.78 -23.78 7.23
CA LEU A 514 -15.32 -25.16 7.11
C LEU A 514 -16.42 -26.18 7.40
N GLN A 515 -17.48 -25.76 8.11
CA GLN A 515 -18.61 -26.64 8.43
C GLN A 515 -19.62 -26.64 7.29
N PRO A 516 -20.10 -27.81 6.84
CA PRO A 516 -21.09 -27.91 5.76
C PRO A 516 -22.45 -27.34 6.15
N THR A 517 -22.75 -27.30 7.46
CA THR A 517 -23.99 -26.75 8.03
C THR A 517 -23.93 -25.24 8.28
N ALA A 518 -22.82 -24.58 7.91
CA ALA A 518 -22.62 -23.16 8.18
C ALA A 518 -23.60 -22.30 7.39
N ILE A 519 -24.01 -21.18 7.99
CA ILE A 519 -24.98 -20.25 7.40
C ILE A 519 -24.55 -19.71 6.04
N CYS A 520 -23.25 -19.61 5.76
CA CYS A 520 -22.73 -19.16 4.47
C CYS A 520 -23.15 -20.05 3.29
N TYR A 521 -23.50 -21.32 3.52
CA TYR A 521 -23.99 -22.25 2.48
C TYR A 521 -25.52 -22.35 2.40
N HIS A 522 -26.24 -21.71 3.32
CA HIS A 522 -27.69 -21.80 3.43
C HIS A 522 -28.30 -20.40 3.30
N VAL A 523 -28.60 -20.00 2.06
CA VAL A 523 -29.28 -18.72 1.80
C VAL A 523 -30.69 -18.77 2.38
N MET A 524 -31.02 -17.80 3.23
CA MET A 524 -32.31 -17.71 3.91
C MET A 524 -33.08 -16.47 3.46
N ARG A 525 -34.42 -16.53 3.52
CA ARG A 525 -35.24 -15.32 3.45
C ARG A 525 -35.14 -14.57 4.78
N ARG A 526 -35.43 -13.27 4.75
CA ARG A 526 -35.38 -12.41 5.94
C ARG A 526 -36.10 -12.96 7.17
N PRO A 527 -37.39 -13.38 7.12
CA PRO A 527 -38.07 -13.88 8.31
C PRO A 527 -37.42 -15.15 8.86
N ASP A 528 -36.91 -16.02 7.98
CA ASP A 528 -36.24 -17.25 8.37
C ASP A 528 -34.89 -16.96 9.05
N LEU A 529 -34.13 -15.99 8.53
CA LEU A 529 -32.88 -15.53 9.13
C LEU A 529 -33.09 -14.91 10.51
N GLU A 530 -34.11 -14.05 10.65
CA GLU A 530 -34.45 -13.43 11.93
C GLU A 530 -34.84 -14.48 12.97
N SER A 531 -35.65 -15.47 12.59
CA SER A 531 -35.99 -16.62 13.44
C SER A 531 -34.75 -17.44 13.84
N TRP A 532 -33.87 -17.73 12.87
CA TRP A 532 -32.64 -18.49 13.07
C TRP A 532 -31.67 -17.79 14.03
N LEU A 533 -31.49 -16.48 13.89
CA LEU A 533 -30.65 -15.66 14.76
C LEU A 533 -31.31 -15.43 16.14
N CYS A 534 -32.64 -15.37 16.21
CA CYS A 534 -33.40 -15.23 17.45
C CYS A 534 -33.22 -16.46 18.34
N LYS A 535 -33.33 -17.67 17.77
CA LYS A 535 -33.06 -18.95 18.48
C LYS A 535 -31.66 -18.98 19.09
N ARG A 536 -30.68 -18.36 18.43
CA ARG A 536 -29.28 -18.26 18.87
C ARG A 536 -28.98 -17.07 19.77
N ARG A 537 -30.01 -16.27 20.11
CA ARG A 537 -29.87 -15.09 20.97
C ARG A 537 -28.94 -14.02 20.37
N LEU A 538 -28.92 -13.86 19.04
CA LEU A 538 -28.03 -12.92 18.34
C LEU A 538 -28.75 -11.67 17.77
N VAL A 539 -30.09 -11.67 17.68
CA VAL A 539 -30.90 -10.52 17.22
C VAL A 539 -31.34 -9.62 18.37
N GLY A 540 -31.31 -8.30 18.15
CA GLY A 540 -31.90 -7.29 19.03
C GLY A 540 -31.27 -5.91 18.87
N ASN A 541 -31.88 -4.88 19.45
CA ASN A 541 -31.40 -3.49 19.32
C ASN A 541 -30.00 -3.25 19.91
N HIS A 542 -29.61 -4.04 20.92
CA HIS A 542 -28.29 -4.01 21.56
C HIS A 542 -27.52 -5.33 21.36
N ARG A 543 -27.87 -6.09 20.32
CA ARG A 543 -27.20 -7.34 19.98
C ARG A 543 -26.48 -7.21 18.64
N LEU A 544 -25.73 -8.25 18.31
CA LEU A 544 -24.84 -8.31 17.16
C LEU A 544 -25.58 -8.00 15.84
N PHE A 545 -26.79 -8.54 15.67
CA PHE A 545 -27.59 -8.30 14.47
C PHE A 545 -28.82 -7.45 14.80
N HIS A 546 -28.78 -6.18 14.40
CA HIS A 546 -29.90 -5.25 14.52
C HIS A 546 -30.66 -5.10 13.20
N SER A 547 -31.93 -4.66 13.25
CA SER A 547 -32.79 -4.55 12.04
C SER A 547 -32.12 -3.82 10.89
N ARG A 548 -31.48 -2.66 11.15
CA ARG A 548 -30.80 -1.87 10.11
C ARG A 548 -29.68 -2.61 9.36
N LEU A 549 -29.01 -3.58 10.01
CA LEU A 549 -27.95 -4.37 9.37
C LEU A 549 -28.56 -5.40 8.44
N LEU A 550 -29.68 -6.01 8.87
CA LEU A 550 -30.44 -6.95 8.04
C LEU A 550 -31.09 -6.23 6.86
N ASP A 551 -31.66 -5.03 7.07
CA ASP A 551 -32.15 -4.16 5.99
C ASP A 551 -31.05 -3.89 4.96
N LEU A 552 -29.85 -3.55 5.43
CA LEU A 552 -28.70 -3.31 4.58
C LEU A 552 -28.26 -4.58 3.83
N LEU A 553 -28.24 -5.74 4.49
CA LEU A 553 -27.93 -7.03 3.87
C LEU A 553 -28.88 -7.33 2.70
N TYR A 554 -30.19 -7.33 2.94
CA TYR A 554 -31.17 -7.70 1.92
C TYR A 554 -31.31 -6.64 0.81
N SER A 555 -31.20 -5.35 1.12
CA SER A 555 -31.20 -4.31 0.08
C SER A 555 -29.99 -4.43 -0.85
N GLN A 556 -28.81 -4.71 -0.30
CA GLN A 556 -27.58 -4.93 -1.06
C GLN A 556 -27.60 -6.23 -1.87
N MET A 557 -28.24 -7.27 -1.34
CA MET A 557 -28.46 -8.51 -2.08
C MET A 557 -29.41 -8.31 -3.26
N ASN A 558 -30.54 -7.63 -3.06
CA ASN A 558 -31.52 -7.35 -4.11
C ASN A 558 -30.94 -6.47 -5.22
N LYS A 559 -30.21 -5.41 -4.87
CA LYS A 559 -29.56 -4.53 -5.85
C LYS A 559 -28.66 -5.32 -6.82
N ARG A 560 -27.88 -6.26 -6.31
CA ARG A 560 -26.99 -7.11 -7.13
C ARG A 560 -27.73 -8.12 -8.01
N LEU A 561 -28.97 -8.44 -7.68
CA LEU A 561 -29.84 -9.25 -8.55
C LEU A 561 -30.38 -8.42 -9.71
N GLU A 562 -30.72 -7.15 -9.45
CA GLU A 562 -31.16 -6.21 -10.48
C GLU A 562 -30.02 -5.90 -11.45
N ASP A 563 -28.81 -5.62 -10.95
CA ASP A 563 -27.63 -5.30 -11.75
C ASP A 563 -27.19 -6.43 -12.71
N LYS A 564 -27.59 -7.69 -12.46
CA LYS A 564 -27.29 -8.83 -13.35
C LYS A 564 -28.34 -9.04 -14.46
N ASN A 565 -29.53 -8.46 -14.29
CA ASN A 565 -30.65 -8.57 -15.22
C ASN A 565 -30.77 -7.34 -16.14
N ALA A 566 -30.01 -6.27 -15.82
CA ALA A 566 -29.76 -5.12 -16.68
C ALA A 566 -28.56 -5.40 -17.59
#